data_AF-A0A6V8MY07-F1
#
_entry.id   AF-A0A6V8MY07-F1
#
_cell.length_a   1.000
_cell.length_b   1.000
_cell.length_c   1.000
_cell.angle_alpha   90.00
_cell.angle_beta   90.00
_cell.angle_gamma   90.00
#
_symmetry.space_group_name_H-M   'P 1'
#
loop_
_entity.id
_entity.type
_entity.pdbx_description
1 polymer ?
#
loop_
_entity_poly.entity_id
_entity_poly.type
_entity_poly.pdbx_seq_one_letter_code
_entity_poly.pdbx_strand_id
1 'polypeptide(L)'
;MAELCEEAFDVLKVDKRDYVPTTLEDEVRVDKLVSDLLHRFYEEIQLTGMSPEQATALAGAADYFTRDFVVSIKGRSIFDERPGIVRQFAGNWYIVNTMEPLASEIEGYLAGIREFYRFLFGHQLISLKFLQAIESECSELDYYAGRIESFWDIVGDGYNTWERECTLKD
;
A
#
# COMPACT_ATOMS: atom_id res chain seq x y z
N MET A 1 31.92 10.62 17.89
CA MET A 1 31.23 9.33 17.65
C MET A 1 30.11 9.24 18.69
N ALA A 2 28.88 9.70 18.45
CA ALA A 2 28.15 9.93 17.22
C ALA A 2 27.35 11.24 17.33
N GLU A 3 27.70 12.23 16.51
CA GLU A 3 26.74 13.19 15.99
C GLU A 3 26.09 12.49 14.81
N LEU A 4 24.96 11.86 15.04
CA LEU A 4 24.02 11.57 13.97
C LEU A 4 22.99 12.67 14.05
N CYS A 5 23.07 13.57 13.09
CA CYS A 5 22.16 14.68 12.87
C CYS A 5 20.72 14.26 13.14
N GLU A 6 20.09 14.89 14.13
CA GLU A 6 18.66 15.18 14.07
C GLU A 6 18.46 16.14 12.90
N GLU A 7 18.53 15.65 11.67
CA GLU A 7 17.84 16.31 10.57
C GLU A 7 16.37 16.15 10.88
N ALA A 8 15.82 17.16 11.56
CA ALA A 8 14.40 17.29 11.77
C ALA A 8 13.75 17.40 10.38
N PHE A 9 13.35 16.26 9.80
CA PHE A 9 12.45 16.22 8.66
C PHE A 9 11.25 17.11 9.01
N ASP A 10 10.95 18.09 8.15
CA ASP A 10 9.79 18.94 8.36
C ASP A 10 8.54 18.05 8.39
N VAL A 11 7.85 18.05 9.52
CA VAL A 11 6.69 17.17 9.71
C VAL A 11 5.60 17.65 8.74
N LEU A 12 5.27 16.80 7.77
CA LEU A 12 4.24 17.10 6.79
C LEU A 12 2.91 17.41 7.48
N LYS A 13 2.36 18.59 7.17
CA LYS A 13 1.04 19.00 7.63
C LYS A 13 0.00 18.63 6.60
N VAL A 14 -0.73 17.56 6.87
CA VAL A 14 -1.80 17.05 6.02
C VAL A 14 -3.14 17.13 6.75
N ASP A 15 -4.16 17.69 6.12
CA ASP A 15 -5.53 17.55 6.61
C ASP A 15 -6.11 16.23 6.08
N LYS A 16 -6.20 15.23 6.96
CA LYS A 16 -6.69 13.89 6.59
C LYS A 16 -8.12 13.89 6.06
N ARG A 17 -8.92 14.92 6.34
CA ARG A 17 -10.30 15.06 5.84
C ARG A 17 -10.32 15.31 4.34
N ASP A 18 -9.26 15.90 3.80
CA ASP A 18 -9.09 16.07 2.36
C ASP A 18 -8.76 14.73 1.67
N TYR A 19 -8.56 13.63 2.39
CA TYR A 19 -8.27 12.34 1.77
C TYR A 19 -9.48 11.40 1.74
N VAL A 20 -10.69 11.90 1.98
CA VAL A 20 -11.92 11.09 1.99
C VAL A 20 -12.65 11.23 0.64
N PRO A 21 -12.68 10.18 -0.20
CA PRO A 21 -13.41 10.22 -1.47
C PRO A 21 -14.89 9.85 -1.24
N THR A 22 -15.80 10.84 -1.29
CA THR A 22 -17.25 10.59 -1.18
C THR A 22 -18.00 10.76 -2.50
N THR A 23 -17.34 11.37 -3.48
CA THR A 23 -17.86 11.68 -4.81
C THR A 23 -16.77 11.47 -5.87
N LEU A 24 -17.15 11.42 -7.15
CA LEU A 24 -16.18 11.34 -8.24
C LEU A 24 -15.22 12.55 -8.28
N GLU A 25 -15.71 13.74 -7.94
CA GLU A 25 -14.85 14.94 -7.83
C GLU A 25 -13.85 14.81 -6.68
N ASP A 26 -14.27 14.19 -5.57
CA ASP A 26 -13.37 13.89 -4.46
C ASP A 26 -12.32 12.86 -4.88
N GLU A 27 -12.66 11.82 -5.64
CA GLU A 27 -11.69 10.84 -6.13
C GLU A 27 -10.56 11.50 -6.92
N VAL A 28 -10.87 12.42 -7.83
CA VAL A 28 -9.86 13.18 -8.60
C VAL A 28 -8.98 14.04 -7.68
N ARG A 29 -9.59 14.66 -6.67
CA ARG A 29 -8.87 15.49 -5.68
C ARG A 29 -7.95 14.65 -4.81
N VAL A 30 -8.44 13.52 -4.30
CA VAL A 30 -7.69 12.58 -3.48
C VAL A 30 -6.57 11.94 -4.30
N ASP A 31 -6.82 11.56 -5.55
CA ASP A 31 -5.82 11.03 -6.48
C ASP A 31 -4.60 11.96 -6.59
N LYS A 32 -4.87 13.26 -6.82
CA LYS A 32 -3.82 14.28 -6.86
C LYS A 32 -3.09 14.42 -5.53
N LEU A 33 -3.80 14.46 -4.40
CA LEU A 33 -3.22 14.60 -3.08
C LEU A 33 -2.34 13.40 -2.68
N VAL A 34 -2.71 12.19 -3.11
CA VAL A 34 -1.89 10.98 -2.91
C VAL A 34 -0.68 11.01 -3.84
N SER A 35 -0.84 11.44 -5.09
CA SER A 35 0.29 11.63 -6.02
C SER A 35 1.33 12.63 -5.47
N ASP A 36 0.89 13.77 -4.95
CA ASP A 36 1.78 14.76 -4.33
C ASP A 36 2.53 14.15 -3.12
N LEU A 37 1.87 13.31 -2.32
CA LEU A 37 2.46 12.64 -1.17
C LEU A 37 3.47 11.55 -1.58
N LEU A 38 3.21 10.82 -2.67
CA LEU A 38 4.14 9.84 -3.24
C LEU A 38 5.39 10.50 -3.83
N HIS A 39 5.26 11.68 -4.43
CA HIS A 39 6.43 12.47 -4.84
C HIS A 39 7.29 12.87 -3.64
N ARG A 40 6.68 13.29 -2.53
CA ARG A 40 7.42 13.57 -1.28
C ARG A 40 8.10 12.34 -0.72
N PHE A 41 7.40 11.21 -0.68
CA PHE A 41 7.99 9.93 -0.31
C PHE A 41 9.23 9.60 -1.17
N TYR A 42 9.12 9.72 -2.48
CA TYR A 42 10.23 9.50 -3.42
C TYR A 42 11.42 10.44 -3.15
N GLU A 43 11.17 11.73 -2.93
CA GLU A 43 12.22 12.70 -2.60
C GLU A 43 12.94 12.31 -1.30
N GLU A 44 12.20 11.97 -0.25
CA GLU A 44 12.79 11.67 1.06
C GLU A 44 13.57 10.37 1.09
N ILE A 45 13.09 9.31 0.44
CA ILE A 45 13.86 8.06 0.38
C ILE A 45 15.16 8.25 -0.41
N GLN A 46 15.21 9.13 -1.40
CA GLN A 46 16.47 9.47 -2.08
C GLN A 46 17.44 10.22 -1.18
N LEU A 47 16.95 11.09 -0.29
CA LEU A 47 17.81 11.77 0.69
C LEU A 47 18.49 10.79 1.65
N THR A 48 17.92 9.59 1.86
CA THR A 48 18.57 8.52 2.64
C THR A 48 19.72 7.81 1.89
N GLY A 49 19.99 8.19 0.63
CA GLY A 49 21.03 7.61 -0.22
C GLY A 49 20.54 6.47 -1.12
N MET A 50 19.22 6.25 -1.23
CA MET A 50 18.63 5.26 -2.14
C MET A 50 18.80 5.70 -3.60
N SER A 51 19.06 4.74 -4.51
CA SER A 51 19.20 5.07 -5.93
C SER A 51 17.86 5.49 -6.55
N PRO A 52 17.86 6.29 -7.63
CA PRO A 52 16.64 6.67 -8.33
C PRO A 52 15.80 5.47 -8.80
N GLU A 53 16.45 4.39 -9.24
CA GLU A 53 15.79 3.18 -9.71
C GLU A 53 15.06 2.47 -8.56
N GLN A 54 15.72 2.34 -7.41
CA GLN A 54 15.13 1.73 -6.21
C GLN A 54 13.98 2.59 -5.67
N ALA A 55 14.17 3.91 -5.60
CA ALA A 55 13.15 4.85 -5.16
C ALA A 55 11.92 4.83 -6.08
N THR A 56 12.14 4.75 -7.40
CA THR A 56 11.08 4.62 -8.40
C THR A 56 10.30 3.32 -8.20
N ALA A 57 10.99 2.19 -7.97
CA ALA A 57 10.33 0.91 -7.75
C ALA A 57 9.43 0.94 -6.50
N LEU A 58 9.92 1.48 -5.38
CA LEU A 58 9.12 1.59 -4.16
C LEU A 58 7.95 2.56 -4.29
N ALA A 59 8.17 3.73 -4.90
CA ALA A 59 7.12 4.72 -5.12
C ALA A 59 6.05 4.20 -6.08
N GLY A 60 6.42 3.53 -7.17
CA GLY A 60 5.47 2.92 -8.10
C GLY A 60 4.67 1.77 -7.47
N ALA A 61 5.31 0.97 -6.62
CA ALA A 61 4.62 -0.06 -5.85
C ALA A 61 3.59 0.53 -4.88
N ALA A 62 3.95 1.60 -4.16
CA ALA A 62 3.05 2.31 -3.27
C ALA A 62 1.93 3.04 -4.03
N ASP A 63 2.21 3.60 -5.20
CA ASP A 63 1.25 4.25 -6.11
C ASP A 63 0.14 3.28 -6.51
N TYR A 64 0.52 2.09 -6.98
CA TYR A 64 -0.41 1.03 -7.38
C TYR A 64 -1.31 0.56 -6.23
N PHE A 65 -0.76 0.42 -5.02
CA PHE A 65 -1.57 0.08 -3.86
C PHE A 65 -2.50 1.22 -3.43
N THR A 66 -1.99 2.45 -3.38
CA THR A 66 -2.73 3.56 -2.79
C THR A 66 -3.79 4.12 -3.72
N ARG A 67 -3.43 4.55 -4.93
CA ARG A 67 -4.36 5.22 -5.84
C ARG A 67 -5.28 4.22 -6.54
N ASP A 68 -4.71 3.14 -7.09
CA ASP A 68 -5.52 2.19 -7.84
C ASP A 68 -6.37 1.31 -6.91
N PHE A 69 -5.82 0.85 -5.79
CA PHE A 69 -6.58 -0.02 -4.89
C PHE A 69 -7.29 0.73 -3.75
N VAL A 70 -6.59 1.45 -2.87
CA VAL A 70 -7.22 2.08 -1.69
C VAL A 70 -8.20 3.19 -2.08
N VAL A 71 -7.81 4.08 -2.99
CA VAL A 71 -8.66 5.21 -3.40
C VAL A 71 -9.71 4.74 -4.40
N SER A 72 -9.30 4.24 -5.56
CA SER A 72 -10.21 3.95 -6.68
C SER A 72 -11.11 2.73 -6.42
N ILE A 73 -10.55 1.60 -5.98
CA ILE A 73 -11.33 0.36 -5.81
C ILE A 73 -12.05 0.32 -4.47
N LYS A 74 -11.39 0.75 -3.39
CA LYS A 74 -11.97 0.70 -2.04
C LYS A 74 -12.74 1.96 -1.67
N GLY A 75 -12.58 3.07 -2.39
CA GLY A 75 -13.25 4.33 -2.07
C GLY A 75 -12.84 4.86 -0.69
N ARG A 76 -11.57 4.70 -0.32
CA ARG A 76 -11.08 4.98 1.04
C ARG A 76 -9.94 5.97 1.06
N SER A 77 -9.79 6.59 2.23
CA SER A 77 -8.59 7.34 2.56
C SER A 77 -7.44 6.39 2.85
N ILE A 78 -6.23 6.75 2.41
CA ILE A 78 -4.98 6.08 2.82
C ILE A 78 -4.67 6.24 4.32
N PHE A 79 -5.39 7.14 5.00
CA PHE A 79 -5.31 7.33 6.46
C PHE A 79 -6.42 6.61 7.23
N ASP A 80 -7.31 5.88 6.56
CA ASP A 80 -8.29 5.01 7.21
C ASP A 80 -7.54 3.80 7.79
N GLU A 81 -7.28 3.82 9.11
CA GLU A 81 -6.44 2.84 9.80
C GLU A 81 -7.12 1.47 9.95
N ARG A 82 -7.28 0.79 8.83
CA ARG A 82 -8.01 -0.48 8.72
C ARG A 82 -7.06 -1.65 8.50
N PRO A 83 -6.91 -2.53 9.51
CA PRO A 83 -6.21 -3.80 9.32
C PRO A 83 -6.88 -4.67 8.25
N GLY A 84 -6.07 -5.46 7.55
CA GLY A 84 -6.46 -6.37 6.48
C GLY A 84 -6.47 -5.74 5.09
N ILE A 85 -6.20 -4.43 4.96
CA ILE A 85 -6.24 -3.75 3.67
C ILE A 85 -5.15 -4.26 2.71
N VAL A 86 -3.96 -4.61 3.20
CA VAL A 86 -2.89 -5.18 2.37
C VAL A 86 -3.23 -6.63 2.00
N ARG A 87 -3.87 -7.38 2.91
CA ARG A 87 -4.41 -8.71 2.58
C ARG A 87 -5.47 -8.68 1.48
N GLN A 88 -6.39 -7.72 1.52
CA GLN A 88 -7.39 -7.55 0.46
C GLN A 88 -6.72 -7.23 -0.88
N PHE A 89 -5.68 -6.41 -0.88
CA PHE A 89 -4.90 -6.12 -2.07
C PHE A 89 -4.16 -7.35 -2.61
N ALA A 90 -3.16 -7.85 -1.88
CA ALA A 90 -2.23 -8.86 -2.36
C ALA A 90 -2.83 -10.28 -2.39
N GLY A 91 -3.79 -10.57 -1.49
CA GLY A 91 -4.42 -11.89 -1.36
C GLY A 91 -5.72 -12.06 -2.16
N ASN A 92 -6.21 -11.01 -2.82
CA ASN A 92 -7.41 -11.06 -3.65
C ASN A 92 -7.33 -10.14 -4.87
N TRP A 93 -7.38 -8.82 -4.66
CA TRP A 93 -7.56 -7.88 -5.77
C TRP A 93 -6.46 -7.97 -6.83
N TYR A 94 -5.19 -7.99 -6.43
CA TYR A 94 -4.07 -8.15 -7.36
C TYR A 94 -4.17 -9.46 -8.14
N ILE A 95 -4.56 -10.55 -7.49
CA ILE A 95 -4.62 -11.88 -8.10
C ILE A 95 -5.73 -11.94 -9.16
N VAL A 96 -6.90 -11.37 -8.85
CA VAL A 96 -8.06 -11.36 -9.76
C VAL A 96 -7.91 -10.34 -10.88
N ASN A 97 -7.20 -9.23 -10.62
CA ASN A 97 -7.08 -8.11 -11.56
C ASN A 97 -5.79 -8.15 -12.41
N THR A 98 -4.93 -9.14 -12.21
CA THR A 98 -3.71 -9.35 -13.00
C THR A 98 -3.88 -10.59 -13.87
N MET A 99 -3.47 -10.53 -15.15
CA MET A 99 -3.62 -11.68 -16.06
C MET A 99 -2.75 -12.87 -15.66
N GLU A 100 -1.53 -12.60 -15.19
CA GLU A 100 -0.56 -13.60 -14.75
C GLU A 100 0.04 -13.16 -13.41
N PRO A 101 -0.69 -13.28 -12.28
CA PRO A 101 -0.17 -12.90 -10.97
C PRO A 101 1.07 -13.72 -10.59
N LEU A 102 2.12 -13.04 -10.14
CA LEU A 102 3.39 -13.65 -9.75
C LEU A 102 3.75 -13.30 -8.30
N ALA A 103 4.16 -14.30 -7.53
CA ALA A 103 4.61 -14.10 -6.15
C ALA A 103 5.80 -13.13 -6.05
N SER A 104 6.74 -13.20 -7.00
CA SER A 104 7.90 -12.30 -7.05
C SER A 104 7.53 -10.83 -7.30
N GLU A 105 6.43 -10.55 -7.99
CA GLU A 105 5.95 -9.18 -8.18
C GLU A 105 5.28 -8.65 -6.90
N ILE A 106 4.50 -9.50 -6.22
CA ILE A 106 3.90 -9.18 -4.92
C ILE A 106 4.95 -8.77 -3.90
N GLU A 107 6.09 -9.45 -3.82
CA GLU A 107 7.18 -9.06 -2.92
C GLU A 107 7.61 -7.60 -3.11
N GLY A 108 7.73 -7.15 -4.37
CA GLY A 108 8.04 -5.77 -4.71
C GLY A 108 6.95 -4.79 -4.28
N TYR A 109 5.68 -5.15 -4.51
CA TYR A 109 4.54 -4.33 -4.07
C TYR A 109 4.51 -4.18 -2.54
N LEU A 110 4.65 -5.29 -1.80
CA LEU A 110 4.64 -5.29 -0.34
C LEU A 110 5.79 -4.49 0.26
N ALA A 111 6.98 -4.52 -0.38
CA ALA A 111 8.10 -3.68 0.01
C ALA A 111 7.77 -2.19 -0.15
N GLY A 112 7.23 -1.76 -1.30
CA GLY A 112 6.82 -0.38 -1.52
C GLY A 112 5.74 0.10 -0.54
N ILE A 113 4.72 -0.72 -0.31
CA ILE A 113 3.66 -0.45 0.67
C ILE A 113 4.27 -0.25 2.07
N ARG A 114 5.14 -1.16 2.51
CA ARG A 114 5.76 -1.07 3.83
C ARG A 114 6.56 0.23 3.99
N GLU A 115 7.41 0.55 3.03
CA GLU A 115 8.25 1.77 3.12
C GLU A 115 7.39 3.05 3.06
N PHE A 116 6.34 3.06 2.25
CA PHE A 116 5.42 4.20 2.22
C PHE A 116 4.71 4.42 3.56
N TYR A 117 4.21 3.35 4.21
CA TYR A 117 3.56 3.50 5.51
C TYR A 117 4.54 3.84 6.64
N ARG A 118 5.81 3.41 6.55
CA ARG A 118 6.88 3.90 7.44
C ARG A 118 7.10 5.39 7.29
N PHE A 119 7.11 5.90 6.06
CA PHE A 119 7.16 7.33 5.76
C PHE A 119 5.96 8.07 6.38
N LEU A 120 4.72 7.58 6.18
CA LEU A 120 3.54 8.19 6.81
C LEU A 120 3.64 8.24 8.33
N PHE A 121 4.14 7.17 8.95
CA PHE A 121 4.36 7.13 10.39
C PHE A 121 5.45 8.11 10.84
N GLY A 122 6.55 8.25 10.08
CA GLY A 122 7.61 9.22 10.34
C GLY A 122 7.10 10.66 10.41
N HIS A 123 6.09 10.99 9.60
CA HIS A 123 5.40 12.28 9.65
C HIS A 123 4.19 12.32 10.59
N GLN A 124 4.00 11.31 11.45
CA GLN A 124 2.90 11.25 12.43
C GLN A 124 1.50 11.26 11.79
N LEU A 125 1.40 10.80 10.53
CA LEU A 125 0.14 10.75 9.78
C LEU A 125 -0.67 9.49 10.06
N ILE A 126 -0.08 8.48 10.71
CA ILE A 126 -0.75 7.25 11.15
C ILE A 126 -0.24 6.84 12.55
N SER A 127 -0.99 5.97 13.22
CA SER A 127 -0.62 5.39 14.50
C SER A 127 0.44 4.28 14.36
N LEU A 128 1.26 4.09 15.40
CA LEU A 128 2.20 2.98 15.47
C LEU A 128 1.51 1.62 15.38
N LYS A 129 0.32 1.50 15.99
CA LYS A 129 -0.46 0.26 15.95
C LYS A 129 -0.83 -0.11 14.51
N PHE A 130 -1.19 0.89 13.71
CA PHE A 130 -1.54 0.65 12.31
C PHE A 130 -0.32 0.34 11.46
N LEU A 131 0.81 1.06 11.66
CA LEU A 131 2.08 0.70 11.01
C LEU A 131 2.44 -0.77 11.25
N GLN A 132 2.37 -1.23 12.51
CA GLN A 132 2.67 -2.61 12.86
C GLN A 132 1.73 -3.62 12.18
N ALA A 133 0.46 -3.27 11.97
CA ALA A 133 -0.47 -4.11 11.23
C ALA A 133 -0.07 -4.20 9.75
N ILE A 134 0.24 -3.08 9.11
CA ILE A 134 0.73 -3.04 7.72
C ILE A 134 2.03 -3.85 7.57
N GLU A 135 3.00 -3.65 8.46
CA GLU A 135 4.26 -4.39 8.44
C GLU A 135 4.06 -5.89 8.61
N SER A 136 3.15 -6.29 9.52
CA SER A 136 2.79 -7.70 9.70
C SER A 136 2.18 -8.27 8.42
N GLU A 137 1.22 -7.59 7.81
CA GLU A 137 0.58 -8.07 6.57
C GLU A 137 1.59 -8.16 5.42
N CYS A 138 2.44 -7.13 5.22
CA CYS A 138 3.49 -7.13 4.21
C CYS A 138 4.54 -8.24 4.41
N SER A 139 4.63 -8.84 5.60
CA SER A 139 5.60 -9.90 5.89
C SER A 139 5.13 -11.31 5.51
N GLU A 140 3.86 -11.48 5.12
CA GLU A 140 3.27 -12.80 4.89
C GLU A 140 3.44 -13.32 3.45
N LEU A 141 4.69 -13.34 2.97
CA LEU A 141 5.00 -13.71 1.59
C LEU A 141 4.50 -15.11 1.20
N ASP A 142 4.74 -16.11 2.06
CA ASP A 142 4.30 -17.50 1.83
C ASP A 142 2.77 -17.61 1.73
N TYR A 143 2.06 -16.78 2.52
CA TYR A 143 0.60 -16.73 2.46
C TYR A 143 0.14 -16.23 1.08
N TYR A 144 0.72 -15.13 0.58
CA TYR A 144 0.34 -14.60 -0.73
C TYR A 144 0.75 -15.50 -1.89
N ALA A 145 1.90 -16.17 -1.81
CA ALA A 145 2.31 -17.18 -2.79
C ALA A 145 1.28 -18.34 -2.84
N GLY A 146 0.90 -18.88 -1.67
CA GLY A 146 -0.13 -19.93 -1.60
C GLY A 146 -1.51 -19.46 -2.08
N ARG A 147 -1.85 -18.17 -1.91
CA ARG A 147 -3.08 -17.59 -2.46
C ARG A 147 -3.09 -17.56 -3.99
N ILE A 148 -1.95 -17.27 -4.62
CA ILE A 148 -1.79 -17.31 -6.08
C ILE A 148 -1.87 -18.75 -6.58
N GLU A 149 -1.15 -19.68 -5.96
CA GLU A 149 -1.18 -21.10 -6.34
C GLU A 149 -2.60 -21.67 -6.24
N SER A 150 -3.27 -21.45 -5.11
CA SER A 150 -4.64 -21.91 -4.90
C SER A 150 -5.66 -21.24 -5.83
N PHE A 151 -5.36 -20.05 -6.38
CA PHE A 151 -6.20 -19.42 -7.40
C PHE A 151 -6.11 -20.16 -8.74
N TRP A 152 -4.91 -20.56 -9.14
CA TRP A 152 -4.71 -21.36 -10.35
C TRP A 152 -5.30 -22.76 -10.26
N ASP A 153 -5.35 -23.32 -9.05
CA ASP A 153 -5.92 -24.63 -8.77
C ASP A 153 -7.47 -24.62 -8.63
N ILE A 154 -8.14 -23.48 -8.84
CA ILE A 154 -9.59 -23.42 -8.74
C ILE A 154 -10.25 -24.30 -9.82
N VAL A 155 -11.10 -25.21 -9.37
CA VAL A 155 -11.95 -26.05 -10.23
C VAL A 155 -13.42 -25.88 -9.82
N GLY A 156 -14.33 -25.85 -10.81
CA GLY A 156 -15.77 -25.71 -10.57
C GLY A 156 -16.12 -24.42 -9.84
N ASP A 157 -16.96 -24.51 -8.81
CA ASP A 157 -17.45 -23.35 -8.03
C ASP A 157 -16.47 -22.89 -6.92
N GLY A 158 -15.21 -23.33 -6.96
CA GLY A 158 -14.20 -23.08 -5.91
C GLY A 158 -13.86 -21.60 -5.69
N TYR A 159 -14.10 -20.73 -6.67
CA TYR A 159 -13.80 -19.30 -6.59
C TYR A 159 -14.49 -18.61 -5.41
N ASN A 160 -15.76 -18.93 -5.14
CA ASN A 160 -16.51 -18.30 -4.03
C ASN A 160 -15.96 -18.68 -2.66
N THR A 161 -15.32 -19.84 -2.53
CA THR A 161 -14.65 -20.25 -1.29
C THR A 161 -13.32 -19.52 -1.15
N TRP A 162 -12.55 -19.47 -2.24
CA TRP A 162 -11.27 -18.76 -2.30
C TRP A 162 -11.43 -17.24 -2.04
N GLU A 163 -12.46 -16.59 -2.59
CA GLU A 163 -12.73 -15.14 -2.42
C GLU A 163 -13.08 -14.77 -0.98
N ARG A 164 -13.76 -15.68 -0.24
CA ARG A 164 -14.24 -15.42 1.12
C ARG A 164 -13.12 -15.27 2.15
N GLU A 165 -11.93 -15.81 1.88
CA GLU A 165 -10.78 -15.69 2.79
C GLU A 165 -10.22 -14.26 2.84
N CYS A 166 -10.30 -13.53 1.74
CA CYS A 166 -9.81 -12.16 1.61
C CYS A 166 -10.84 -11.28 0.90
N THR A 167 -12.08 -11.25 1.38
CA THR A 167 -13.17 -10.61 0.65
C THR A 167 -12.96 -9.11 0.45
N LEU A 168 -13.33 -8.62 -0.73
CA LEU A 168 -13.28 -7.19 -1.07
C LEU A 168 -14.53 -6.42 -0.61
N LYS A 169 -15.55 -7.14 -0.10
CA LYS A 169 -16.90 -6.60 0.16
C LYS A 169 -17.00 -5.71 1.40
N ASP A 170 -15.97 -5.69 2.25
CA ASP A 170 -15.92 -4.86 3.46
C ASP A 170 -14.98 -3.65 3.30
#